data_AF-A0AAW6MD34-F1
#
_entry.id   AF-A0AAW6MD34-F1
#
_cell.length_a   1.000
_cell.length_b   1.000
_cell.length_c   1.000
_cell.angle_alpha   90.00
_cell.angle_beta   90.00
_cell.angle_gamma   90.00
#
_symmetry.space_group_name_H-M   'P 1'
#
loop_
_entity.id
_entity.type
_entity.pdbx_description
1 polymer ?
#
loop_
_entity_poly.entity_id
_entity_poly.type
_entity_poly.pdbx_seq_one_letter_code
_entity_poly.pdbx_strand_id
1 'polypeptide(L)'
;ISAETQTNWNGIIGRMEIQDVSKVHIADVQIYPLQKEKRIKIVAQIVNYSNLPVKCDIRINCHFLNDSQDLHLKEKNTTFDSSDSLISLVHYYDLGDKLYTWD
;
A
#
# COMPACT_ATOMS: atom_id res chain seq x y z
N ILE A 1 32.87 26.57 30.36
CA ILE A 1 31.70 27.06 29.61
C ILE A 1 31.02 25.82 29.05
N SER A 2 29.83 25.47 29.54
CA SER A 2 29.09 24.27 29.09
C SER A 2 28.48 24.56 27.72
N ALA A 3 28.85 23.77 26.71
CA ALA A 3 28.24 23.83 25.39
C ALA A 3 27.04 22.87 25.35
N GLU A 4 25.90 23.34 25.87
CA GLU A 4 24.59 22.74 25.61
C GLU A 4 24.22 23.03 24.14
N THR A 5 24.90 22.40 23.19
CA THR A 5 24.61 22.49 21.74
C THR A 5 23.73 21.34 21.29
N GLN A 6 22.71 21.00 22.06
CA GLN A 6 21.61 20.17 21.59
C GLN A 6 20.37 21.05 21.51
N THR A 7 20.04 21.44 20.28
CA THR A 7 18.75 22.07 19.98
C THR A 7 17.66 21.08 20.39
N ASN A 8 16.91 21.40 21.43
CA ASN A 8 15.71 20.67 21.84
C ASN A 8 14.73 20.64 20.65
N TRP A 9 14.63 19.50 19.95
CA TRP A 9 13.65 19.25 18.91
C TRP A 9 12.26 19.06 19.53
N ASN A 10 11.71 20.11 20.15
CA ASN A 10 10.40 20.09 20.79
C ASN A 10 9.26 20.41 19.80
N GLY A 11 9.43 20.07 18.52
CA GLY A 11 8.51 20.41 17.44
C GLY A 11 8.07 19.18 16.65
N ILE A 12 6.97 19.33 15.90
CA ILE A 12 6.48 18.29 14.98
C ILE A 12 7.18 18.49 13.63
N ILE A 13 7.87 17.44 13.16
CA ILE A 13 8.48 17.40 11.82
C ILE A 13 7.60 16.54 10.92
N GLY A 14 7.25 17.06 9.74
CA GLY A 14 6.42 16.36 8.76
C GLY A 14 5.05 16.99 8.58
N ARG A 15 4.22 16.35 7.74
CA ARG A 15 2.87 16.83 7.42
C ARG A 15 1.88 16.38 8.50
N MET A 16 1.06 17.32 8.97
CA MET A 16 -0.14 17.03 9.75
C MET A 16 -1.37 17.35 8.91
N GLU A 17 -2.35 16.46 8.93
CA GLU A 17 -3.61 16.67 8.22
C GLU A 17 -4.77 15.93 8.87
N ILE A 18 -5.97 16.40 8.56
CA ILE A 18 -7.23 15.71 8.85
C ILE A 18 -7.78 15.26 7.50
N GLN A 19 -8.10 13.98 7.38
CA GLN A 19 -8.70 13.42 6.17
C GLN A 19 -10.15 13.00 6.46
N ASP A 20 -11.06 13.33 5.56
CA ASP A 20 -12.41 12.75 5.55
C ASP A 20 -12.35 11.47 4.70
N VAL A 21 -12.42 10.32 5.37
CA VAL A 21 -12.32 9.00 4.74
C VAL A 21 -13.61 8.22 4.96
N SER A 22 -13.97 7.39 3.99
CA SER A 22 -15.11 6.48 4.10
C SER A 22 -14.97 5.56 5.31
N LYS A 23 -16.12 5.16 5.91
CA LYS A 23 -16.14 4.20 7.04
C LYS A 23 -15.44 2.88 6.72
N VAL A 24 -15.38 2.49 5.45
CA VAL A 24 -14.58 1.39 4.95
C VAL A 24 -13.58 1.98 3.97
N HIS A 25 -12.29 1.91 4.28
CA HIS A 25 -11.23 2.48 3.44
C HIS A 25 -9.94 1.67 3.56
N ILE A 26 -9.05 1.86 2.59
CA ILE A 26 -7.69 1.33 2.62
C ILE A 26 -6.86 2.25 3.53
N ALA A 27 -6.37 1.70 4.64
CA ALA A 27 -5.55 2.45 5.59
C ALA A 27 -4.06 2.41 5.25
N ASP A 28 -3.61 1.32 4.61
CA ASP A 28 -2.19 1.12 4.30
C ASP A 28 -2.02 0.19 3.10
N VAL A 29 -0.99 0.45 2.29
CA VAL A 29 -0.57 -0.41 1.17
C VAL A 29 0.94 -0.47 1.18
N GLN A 30 1.46 -1.68 1.39
CA GLN A 30 2.88 -1.97 1.36
C GLN A 30 3.19 -2.88 0.17
N ILE A 31 4.24 -2.52 -0.56
CA ILE A 31 4.66 -3.20 -1.78
C ILE A 31 6.10 -3.65 -1.60
N TYR A 32 6.33 -4.96 -1.77
CA TYR A 32 7.65 -5.57 -1.62
C TYR A 32 8.06 -6.24 -2.93
N PRO A 33 9.13 -5.76 -3.59
CA PRO A 33 9.69 -6.47 -4.73
C PRO A 33 10.43 -7.73 -4.25
N LEU A 34 10.06 -8.89 -4.79
CA LEU A 34 10.68 -10.18 -4.54
C LEU A 34 11.54 -10.56 -5.75
N GLN A 35 12.75 -9.99 -5.82
CA GLN A 35 13.63 -10.10 -6.99
C GLN A 35 13.93 -11.56 -7.38
N LYS A 36 14.27 -12.40 -6.41
CA LYS A 36 14.59 -13.83 -6.64
C LYS A 36 13.41 -14.61 -7.23
N GLU A 37 12.19 -14.21 -6.86
CA GLU A 37 10.95 -14.86 -7.29
C GLU A 37 10.35 -14.21 -8.53
N LYS A 38 10.92 -13.10 -9.02
CA LYS A 38 10.36 -12.27 -10.09
C LYS A 38 8.89 -11.90 -9.83
N ARG A 39 8.60 -11.55 -8.57
CA ARG A 39 7.27 -11.24 -8.06
C ARG A 39 7.23 -9.93 -7.31
N ILE A 40 6.04 -9.37 -7.16
CA ILE A 40 5.75 -8.34 -6.17
C ILE A 40 4.77 -8.93 -5.15
N LYS A 41 5.01 -8.68 -3.86
CA LYS A 41 4.06 -8.90 -2.79
C LYS A 41 3.40 -7.57 -2.43
N ILE A 42 2.07 -7.54 -2.47
CA ILE A 42 1.24 -6.41 -2.08
C ILE A 42 0.53 -6.80 -0.79
N VAL A 43 0.68 -5.99 0.25
CA VAL A 43 -0.01 -6.14 1.53
C VAL A 43 -0.86 -4.90 1.73
N ALA A 44 -2.18 -5.06 1.72
CA ALA A 44 -3.12 -3.97 1.95
C ALA A 44 -3.85 -4.17 3.27
N GLN A 45 -4.00 -3.10 4.04
CA GLN A 45 -4.83 -3.07 5.24
C GLN A 45 -6.09 -2.25 4.94
N ILE A 46 -7.25 -2.88 5.13
CA ILE A 46 -8.55 -2.24 5.02
C ILE A 46 -9.14 -2.14 6.42
N VAL A 47 -9.67 -0.97 6.77
CA VAL A 47 -10.30 -0.73 8.06
C VAL A 47 -11.80 -0.58 7.85
N ASN A 48 -12.58 -1.19 8.74
CA ASN A 48 -14.03 -1.15 8.75
C ASN A 48 -14.55 -0.52 10.06
N TYR A 49 -14.86 0.77 10.00
CA TYR A 49 -15.52 1.52 11.06
C TYR A 49 -17.05 1.58 10.90
N SER A 50 -17.63 0.81 9.97
CA SER A 50 -19.08 0.77 9.80
C SER A 50 -19.78 -0.03 10.91
N ASN A 51 -19.04 -0.89 11.62
CA ASN A 51 -19.57 -1.88 12.59
C ASN A 51 -20.61 -2.84 11.98
N LEU A 52 -20.62 -2.97 10.65
CA LEU A 52 -21.48 -3.88 9.91
C LEU A 52 -20.62 -4.82 9.07
N PRO A 53 -21.12 -6.04 8.74
CA PRO A 53 -20.50 -6.87 7.72
C PRO A 53 -20.42 -6.13 6.39
N VAL A 54 -19.27 -6.23 5.73
CA VAL A 54 -18.99 -5.57 4.46
C VAL A 54 -18.64 -6.59 3.40
N LYS A 55 -19.09 -6.31 2.18
CA LYS A 55 -18.66 -6.97 0.97
C LYS A 55 -17.80 -5.99 0.18
N CYS A 56 -16.58 -6.40 -0.16
CA CYS A 56 -15.58 -5.54 -0.74
C CYS A 56 -15.08 -6.11 -2.07
N ASP A 57 -15.00 -5.24 -3.08
CA ASP A 57 -14.32 -5.51 -4.35
C ASP A 57 -13.03 -4.69 -4.41
N ILE A 58 -11.89 -5.37 -4.46
CA ILE A 58 -10.58 -4.74 -4.60
C ILE A 58 -10.05 -5.00 -5.99
N ARG A 59 -9.63 -3.92 -6.64
CA ARG A 59 -9.01 -3.93 -7.96
C ARG A 59 -7.59 -3.41 -7.85
N ILE A 60 -6.63 -4.20 -8.30
CA ILE A 60 -5.21 -3.84 -8.33
C ILE A 60 -4.81 -3.65 -9.79
N ASN A 61 -4.38 -2.43 -10.10
CA ASN A 61 -3.79 -2.09 -11.39
C ASN A 61 -2.34 -1.66 -11.19
N CYS A 62 -1.46 -2.11 -12.07
CA CYS A 62 -0.03 -1.84 -11.98
C CYS A 62 0.52 -1.50 -13.36
N HIS A 63 1.27 -0.40 -13.40
CA HIS A 63 1.76 0.26 -14.59
C HIS A 63 3.24 0.59 -14.42
N PHE A 64 4.00 0.50 -15.52
CA PHE A 64 5.38 0.99 -15.54
C PHE A 64 5.39 2.45 -15.97
N LEU A 65 6.11 3.32 -15.24
CA LEU A 65 6.16 4.76 -15.51
C LEU A 65 7.16 5.16 -16.61
N ASN A 66 8.01 4.24 -17.08
CA ASN A 66 9.21 4.57 -17.85
C ASN A 66 9.24 4.10 -19.31
N ASP A 67 8.27 3.35 -19.80
CA ASP A 67 8.38 2.80 -21.16
C ASP A 67 7.46 3.51 -22.15
N SER A 68 7.97 3.66 -23.37
CA SER A 68 7.21 4.13 -24.53
C SER A 68 6.13 3.11 -24.98
N GLN A 69 5.95 2.06 -24.18
CA GLN A 69 4.94 1.02 -24.28
C GLN A 69 4.16 0.98 -22.97
N ASP A 70 2.84 1.17 -23.06
CA ASP A 70 1.89 0.94 -21.96
C ASP A 70 1.87 -0.55 -21.60
N LEU A 71 2.85 -0.98 -20.81
CA LEU A 71 2.92 -2.35 -20.35
C LEU A 71 2.05 -2.49 -19.09
N HIS A 72 0.77 -2.70 -19.32
CA HIS A 72 -0.20 -2.98 -18.25
C HIS A 72 -0.01 -4.40 -17.73
N LEU A 73 0.22 -4.50 -16.43
CA LEU A 73 0.01 -5.74 -15.72
C LEU A 73 -1.50 -6.06 -15.72
N LYS A 74 -1.86 -7.33 -15.90
CA LYS A 74 -3.26 -7.78 -15.87
C LYS A 74 -3.89 -7.35 -14.54
N GLU A 75 -5.01 -6.65 -14.63
CA GLU A 75 -5.79 -6.27 -13.45
C GLU A 75 -6.10 -7.50 -12.60
N LYS A 76 -5.91 -7.37 -11.28
CA LYS A 76 -6.24 -8.41 -10.32
C LYS A 76 -7.40 -7.96 -9.47
N ASN A 77 -8.48 -8.73 -9.55
CA ASN A 77 -9.71 -8.48 -8.82
C ASN A 77 -9.88 -9.53 -7.74
N THR A 78 -10.19 -9.08 -6.54
CA THR A 78 -10.57 -9.95 -5.43
C THR A 78 -11.81 -9.41 -4.75
N THR A 79 -12.73 -10.31 -4.48
CA THR A 79 -13.93 -10.02 -3.70
C THR A 79 -13.83 -10.80 -2.40
N PHE A 80 -14.16 -10.16 -1.29
CA PHE A 80 -14.26 -10.81 0.00
C PHE A 80 -15.36 -10.18 0.84
N ASP A 81 -15.90 -10.99 1.75
CA ASP A 81 -16.85 -10.56 2.77
C ASP A 81 -16.13 -10.62 4.12
N SER A 82 -16.32 -9.60 4.96
CA SER A 82 -15.73 -9.59 6.31
C SER A 82 -16.59 -8.79 7.29
N SER A 83 -16.62 -9.24 8.55
CA SER A 83 -17.16 -8.51 9.69
C SER A 83 -16.07 -7.89 10.57
N ASP A 84 -14.80 -8.07 10.20
CA ASP A 84 -13.67 -7.65 11.02
C ASP A 84 -13.45 -6.14 10.90
N SER A 85 -12.95 -5.53 11.97
CA SER A 85 -12.59 -4.10 11.98
C SER A 85 -11.30 -3.82 11.21
N LEU A 86 -10.42 -4.82 11.09
CA LEU A 86 -9.16 -4.75 10.34
C LEU A 86 -9.02 -5.98 9.45
N ILE A 87 -8.91 -5.75 8.15
CA ILE A 87 -8.77 -6.79 7.13
C ILE A 87 -7.38 -6.68 6.50
N SER A 88 -6.64 -7.79 6.50
CA SER A 88 -5.34 -7.88 5.83
C SER A 88 -5.46 -8.67 4.53
N LEU A 89 -5.17 -8.02 3.40
CA LEU A 89 -5.12 -8.67 2.10
C LEU A 89 -3.66 -8.84 1.66
N VAL A 90 -3.31 -10.06 1.26
CA VAL A 90 -2.00 -10.34 0.65
C VAL A 90 -2.19 -10.83 -0.77
N HIS A 91 -1.57 -10.14 -1.71
CA HIS A 91 -1.55 -10.53 -3.10
C HIS A 91 -0.14 -10.60 -3.66
N TYR A 92 0.09 -11.65 -4.43
CA TYR A 92 1.29 -11.81 -5.23
C TYR A 92 0.98 -11.49 -6.69
N TYR A 93 1.92 -10.80 -7.31
CA TYR A 93 1.90 -10.47 -8.72
C TYR A 93 3.15 -11.04 -9.41
N ASP A 94 2.97 -11.94 -10.37
CA ASP A 94 4.04 -12.50 -11.18
C ASP A 94 4.47 -11.50 -12.26
N LEU A 95 5.71 -11.02 -12.19
CA LEU A 95 6.25 -10.10 -13.19
C LEU A 95 6.98 -10.81 -14.33
N GLY A 96 7.46 -12.04 -14.08
CA GLY A 96 8.37 -12.72 -15.01
C GLY A 96 9.61 -11.86 -15.28
N ASP A 97 10.08 -11.81 -16.52
CA ASP A 97 11.28 -11.06 -16.91
C ASP A 97 11.09 -9.53 -16.95
N LYS A 98 9.92 -9.03 -16.52
CA LYS A 98 9.52 -7.60 -16.61
C LYS A 98 9.77 -6.82 -15.32
N LEU A 99 10.52 -7.38 -14.37
CA LEU A 99 10.88 -6.65 -13.15
C LEU A 99 12.05 -5.71 -13.47
N TYR A 100 11.77 -4.41 -13.58
CA TYR A 100 12.81 -3.40 -13.57
C TYR A 100 13.34 -3.27 -12.15
N THR A 101 14.64 -3.43 -12.03
CA THR A 101 15.40 -3.23 -10.80
C THR A 101 16.25 -1.97 -10.94
N TRP A 102 16.79 -1.48 -9.82
CA TRP A 102 17.57 -0.24 -9.80
C TRP A 102 19.05 -0.45 -10.21
N ASP A 103 19.45 -1.69 -10.51
CA ASP A 103 20.79 -2.08 -10.95
C ASP A 103 20.98 -2.03 -12.48
#